data_AF-A0A7C4D6H9-F1
#
_entry.id   AF-A0A7C4D6H9-F1
#
_cell.length_a   1.000
_cell.length_b   1.000
_cell.length_c   1.000
_cell.angle_alpha   90.00
_cell.angle_beta   90.00
_cell.angle_gamma   90.00
#
_symmetry.space_group_name_H-M   'P 1'
#
loop_
_entity.id
_entity.type
_entity.pdbx_description
1 polymer ?
#
loop_
_entity_poly.entity_id
_entity_poly.type
_entity_poly.pdbx_seq_one_letter_code
_entity_poly.pdbx_strand_id
1 'polypeptide(L)'
;MSEKKGFIVRALEFHAKRMWQWSSVKRAIEIMKDLNLNTLIFHQNDIINHLVLPEAVYPLEGKTLVSSRKFFLGVRLCNIMNNRAYMQRVLRETRKAGINFFLQVKEIYPTSDIFEMYPEVLKPDGSICVTDPFWFYYLREKIQELLEVLPDIAGIIVSPGTDETPISILHNKCTCRRCRLTAPQEWLKKMIETMYKPLAEKGKTLVVRDFAKTPEDHRLLMNVLRECPRDIVVALKFVPQDYFHTFPDNPYIGSFRENPQWVEFDVWGQFYGLGLFPCS
;
A
#
# COMPACT_ATOMS: atom_id res chain seq x y z
N MET A 1 17.60 34.60 -3.50
CA MET A 1 17.19 33.23 -3.11
C MET A 1 17.07 32.41 -4.38
N SER A 2 18.05 31.54 -4.67
CA SER A 2 17.99 30.66 -5.83
C SER A 2 16.81 29.69 -5.67
N GLU A 3 15.85 29.70 -6.60
CA GLU A 3 14.90 28.61 -6.75
C GLU A 3 15.67 27.29 -6.79
N LYS A 4 15.33 26.34 -5.93
CA LYS A 4 15.82 24.97 -6.05
C LYS A 4 15.18 24.38 -7.30
N LYS A 5 15.87 24.46 -8.44
CA LYS A 5 15.54 23.68 -9.64
C LYS A 5 15.66 22.19 -9.28
N GLY A 6 14.54 21.49 -9.13
CA GLY A 6 14.53 20.05 -8.88
C GLY A 6 13.20 19.54 -8.33
N PHE A 7 13.00 18.22 -8.39
CA PHE A 7 11.83 17.55 -7.82
C PHE A 7 11.82 17.66 -6.29
N ILE A 8 10.67 18.03 -5.71
CA ILE A 8 10.47 18.14 -4.26
C ILE A 8 10.67 16.77 -3.60
N VAL A 9 10.11 15.72 -4.21
CA VAL A 9 10.25 14.33 -3.78
C VAL A 9 11.20 13.60 -4.72
N ARG A 10 12.19 12.93 -4.15
CA ARG A 10 13.17 12.09 -4.85
C ARG A 10 13.28 10.79 -4.07
N ALA A 11 12.65 9.75 -4.60
CA ALA A 11 12.40 8.53 -3.84
C ALA A 11 13.27 7.35 -4.29
N LEU A 12 13.52 6.43 -3.37
CA LEU A 12 14.04 5.09 -3.64
C LEU A 12 13.06 4.06 -3.10
N GLU A 13 12.63 3.13 -3.95
CA GLU A 13 11.78 2.01 -3.56
C GLU A 13 12.57 0.72 -3.36
N PHE A 14 12.27 0.04 -2.25
CA PHE A 14 12.74 -1.30 -1.94
C PHE A 14 11.59 -2.30 -2.07
N HIS A 15 11.52 -2.99 -3.21
CA HIS A 15 10.58 -4.09 -3.45
C HIS A 15 11.32 -5.44 -3.37
N ALA A 16 11.80 -5.78 -2.16
CA ALA A 16 12.50 -7.05 -1.92
C ALA A 16 12.54 -7.41 -0.43
N LYS A 17 12.66 -8.70 -0.11
CA LYS A 17 12.87 -9.18 1.28
C LYS A 17 14.08 -8.54 1.98
N ARG A 18 15.04 -8.02 1.21
CA ARG A 18 16.21 -7.30 1.74
C ARG A 18 15.84 -6.04 2.53
N MET A 19 14.63 -5.49 2.37
CA MET A 19 14.16 -4.38 3.20
C MET A 19 14.01 -4.74 4.68
N TRP A 20 13.96 -6.04 5.02
CA TRP A 20 13.98 -6.55 6.39
C TRP A 20 15.40 -6.84 6.91
N GLN A 21 16.44 -6.54 6.12
CA GLN A 21 17.83 -6.74 6.50
C GLN A 21 18.49 -5.39 6.79
N TRP A 22 18.93 -5.21 8.04
CA TRP A 22 19.51 -3.93 8.47
C TRP A 22 20.69 -3.45 7.61
N SER A 23 21.56 -4.36 7.18
CA SER A 23 22.71 -4.04 6.33
C SER A 23 22.28 -3.42 4.99
N SER A 24 21.24 -3.97 4.37
CA SER A 24 20.68 -3.45 3.10
C SER A 24 20.06 -2.07 3.29
N VAL A 25 19.32 -1.84 4.37
CA VAL A 25 18.71 -0.54 4.66
C VAL A 25 19.75 0.52 4.97
N LYS A 26 20.78 0.18 5.75
CA LYS A 26 21.90 1.09 6.02
C LYS A 26 22.58 1.51 4.72
N ARG A 27 22.85 0.55 3.83
CA ARG A 27 23.45 0.82 2.52
C ARG A 27 22.54 1.70 1.64
N ALA A 28 21.23 1.47 1.69
CA ALA A 28 20.25 2.32 0.99
C ALA A 28 20.33 3.77 1.45
N ILE A 29 20.34 4.01 2.76
CA ILE A 29 20.43 5.35 3.34
C ILE A 29 21.74 6.05 2.94
N GLU A 30 22.86 5.33 2.88
CA GLU A 30 24.14 5.86 2.37
C GLU A 30 24.01 6.31 0.91
N ILE A 31 23.53 5.43 0.02
CA ILE A 31 23.32 5.73 -1.40
C ILE A 31 22.35 6.92 -1.58
N MET A 32 21.28 6.96 -0.80
CA MET A 32 20.32 8.05 -0.84
C MET A 32 20.94 9.39 -0.47
N LYS A 33 21.88 9.44 0.48
CA LYS A 33 22.62 10.66 0.80
C LYS A 33 23.51 11.11 -0.36
N ASP A 34 24.25 10.16 -0.94
CA ASP A 34 25.16 10.43 -2.06
C ASP A 34 24.40 10.96 -3.30
N LEU A 35 23.20 10.42 -3.55
CA LEU A 35 22.32 10.82 -4.65
C LEU A 35 21.33 11.93 -4.28
N ASN A 36 21.41 12.48 -3.06
CA ASN A 36 20.51 13.51 -2.54
C ASN A 36 19.01 13.11 -2.65
N LEU A 37 18.67 11.84 -2.45
CA LEU A 37 17.30 11.34 -2.34
C LEU A 37 16.75 11.60 -0.94
N ASN A 38 15.45 11.87 -0.84
CA ASN A 38 14.82 12.30 0.41
C ASN A 38 13.60 11.47 0.84
N THR A 39 13.29 10.39 0.11
CA THR A 39 12.13 9.54 0.42
C THR A 39 12.48 8.07 0.22
N LEU A 40 12.30 7.23 1.25
CA LEU A 40 12.49 5.79 1.21
C LEU A 40 11.14 5.10 1.25
N ILE A 41 10.91 4.16 0.34
CA ILE A 41 9.66 3.41 0.23
C ILE A 41 9.98 1.92 0.46
N PHE A 42 9.29 1.29 1.40
CA PHE A 42 9.29 -0.17 1.53
C PHE A 42 8.04 -0.74 0.89
N HIS A 43 8.22 -1.60 -0.11
CA HIS A 43 7.14 -2.20 -0.85
C HIS A 43 7.07 -3.70 -0.57
N GLN A 44 5.93 -4.11 -0.01
CA GLN A 44 5.47 -5.50 0.04
C GLN A 44 3.96 -5.49 0.19
N ASN A 45 3.26 -6.35 -0.56
CA ASN A 45 1.79 -6.38 -0.66
C ASN A 45 1.10 -6.27 0.70
N ASP A 46 1.57 -7.05 1.67
CA ASP A 46 0.97 -7.26 2.98
C ASP A 46 1.85 -6.75 4.14
N ILE A 47 2.78 -5.82 3.90
CA ILE A 47 3.70 -5.31 4.94
C ILE A 47 2.99 -4.86 6.22
N ILE A 48 1.77 -4.32 6.13
CA ILE A 48 1.01 -3.90 7.30
C ILE A 48 0.60 -5.11 8.16
N ASN A 49 0.30 -6.28 7.57
CA ASN A 49 -0.02 -7.50 8.33
C ASN A 49 1.14 -8.01 9.18
N HIS A 50 2.38 -7.64 8.82
CA HIS A 50 3.59 -7.92 9.59
C HIS A 50 3.82 -6.93 10.74
N LEU A 51 3.01 -5.88 10.83
CA LEU A 51 3.18 -4.77 11.77
C LEU A 51 1.97 -4.58 12.68
N VAL A 52 0.79 -5.07 12.32
CA VAL A 52 -0.44 -4.88 13.11
C VAL A 52 -1.27 -6.15 13.28
N LEU A 53 -1.98 -6.20 14.39
CA LEU A 53 -3.00 -7.20 14.72
C LEU A 53 -4.18 -6.45 15.39
N PRO A 54 -5.04 -5.78 14.60
CA PRO A 54 -6.09 -4.89 15.11
C PRO A 54 -6.93 -5.54 16.19
N GLU A 55 -6.79 -5.11 17.44
CA GLU A 55 -7.48 -5.75 18.58
C GLU A 55 -9.00 -5.79 18.39
N ALA A 56 -9.57 -4.75 17.77
CA ALA A 56 -11.00 -4.67 17.47
C ALA A 56 -11.47 -5.76 16.47
N VAL A 57 -10.55 -6.28 15.64
CA VAL A 57 -10.76 -7.41 14.71
C VAL A 57 -10.28 -8.74 15.31
N TYR A 58 -9.31 -8.68 16.22
CA TYR A 58 -8.66 -9.82 16.85
C TYR A 58 -8.81 -9.74 18.38
N PRO A 59 -10.03 -9.84 18.93
CA PRO A 59 -10.23 -9.73 20.37
C PRO A 59 -9.47 -10.87 21.08
N LEU A 60 -8.48 -10.51 21.88
CA LEU A 60 -7.68 -11.46 22.66
C LEU A 60 -8.43 -11.94 23.92
N GLU A 61 -9.41 -11.15 24.38
CA GLU A 61 -10.31 -11.46 25.49
C GLU A 61 -11.74 -11.69 25.00
N GLY A 62 -12.32 -12.84 25.38
CA GLY A 62 -13.72 -13.19 25.11
C GLY A 62 -13.94 -14.17 23.96
N LYS A 63 -14.67 -15.25 24.26
CA LYS A 63 -15.08 -16.38 23.39
C LYS A 63 -13.92 -17.25 22.88
N THR A 64 -13.59 -18.27 23.68
CA THR A 64 -13.03 -19.57 23.23
C THR A 64 -12.21 -19.54 21.94
N LEU A 65 -11.14 -18.74 21.91
CA LEU A 65 -10.02 -19.05 21.04
C LEU A 65 -9.52 -20.42 21.51
N VAL A 66 -9.75 -21.45 20.69
CA VAL A 66 -9.20 -22.80 20.88
C VAL A 66 -7.72 -22.65 21.22
N SER A 67 -7.17 -23.45 22.13
CA SER A 67 -5.78 -23.33 22.62
C SER A 67 -4.75 -23.19 21.48
N SER A 68 -4.99 -23.87 20.36
CA SER A 68 -4.20 -23.75 19.12
C SER A 68 -4.23 -22.36 18.48
N ARG A 69 -5.38 -21.66 18.49
CA ARG A 69 -5.52 -20.29 17.97
C ARG A 69 -4.81 -19.27 18.84
N LYS A 70 -4.89 -19.39 20.17
CA LYS A 70 -4.12 -18.54 21.10
C LYS A 70 -2.62 -18.70 20.86
N PHE A 71 -2.17 -19.94 20.62
CA PHE A 71 -0.77 -20.21 20.31
C PHE A 71 -0.34 -19.56 18.98
N PHE A 72 -1.10 -19.76 17.90
CA PHE A 72 -0.76 -19.19 16.58
C PHE A 72 -0.79 -17.66 16.58
N LEU A 73 -1.81 -17.06 17.19
CA LEU A 73 -1.89 -15.61 17.38
C LEU A 73 -0.74 -15.10 18.27
N GLY A 74 -0.35 -15.85 19.30
CA GLY A 74 0.81 -15.55 20.13
C GLY A 74 2.12 -15.51 19.34
N VAL A 75 2.38 -16.52 18.49
CA VAL A 75 3.58 -16.55 17.62
C VAL A 75 3.55 -15.38 16.62
N ARG A 76 2.40 -15.11 16.00
CA ARG A 76 2.23 -13.97 15.10
C ARG A 76 2.49 -12.65 15.82
N LEU A 77 1.98 -12.50 17.06
CA LEU A 77 2.20 -11.31 17.87
C LEU A 77 3.68 -11.10 18.19
N CYS A 78 4.42 -12.15 18.56
CA CYS A 78 5.88 -12.07 18.77
C CYS A 78 6.61 -11.60 17.50
N ASN A 79 6.24 -12.13 16.32
CA ASN A 79 6.82 -11.69 15.05
C ASN A 79 6.48 -10.23 14.74
N ILE A 80 5.23 -9.81 14.98
CA ILE A 80 4.80 -8.42 14.83
C ILE A 80 5.63 -7.52 15.75
N MET A 81 5.82 -7.87 17.02
CA MET A 81 6.62 -7.08 17.96
C MET A 81 8.08 -6.92 17.50
N ASN A 82 8.69 -7.99 16.99
CA ASN A 82 10.04 -7.92 16.42
C ASN A 82 10.10 -7.01 15.19
N ASN A 83 9.13 -7.13 14.28
CA ASN A 83 9.03 -6.30 13.09
C ASN A 83 8.78 -4.83 13.42
N ARG A 84 7.99 -4.54 14.46
CA ARG A 84 7.77 -3.19 14.98
C ARG A 84 9.09 -2.58 15.48
N ALA A 85 9.83 -3.32 16.31
CA ALA A 85 11.13 -2.86 16.81
C ALA A 85 12.12 -2.59 15.66
N TYR A 86 12.10 -3.43 14.62
CA TYR A 86 12.86 -3.22 13.40
C TYR A 86 12.44 -1.93 12.66
N MET A 87 11.14 -1.74 12.38
CA MET A 87 10.64 -0.55 11.68
C MET A 87 10.89 0.74 12.46
N GLN A 88 10.77 0.70 13.78
CA GLN A 88 11.13 1.84 14.63
C GLN A 88 12.61 2.20 14.50
N ARG A 89 13.50 1.21 14.36
CA ARG A 89 14.92 1.47 14.05
C ARG A 89 15.07 2.13 12.68
N VAL A 90 14.40 1.62 11.65
CA VAL A 90 14.41 2.23 10.31
C VAL A 90 13.97 3.69 10.37
N LEU A 91 12.83 3.97 10.99
CA LEU A 91 12.28 5.33 11.16
C LEU A 91 13.23 6.28 11.88
N ARG A 92 13.92 5.81 12.93
CA ARG A 92 14.91 6.65 13.64
C ARG A 92 16.07 7.03 12.73
N GLU A 93 16.56 6.08 11.94
CA GLU A 93 17.75 6.30 11.10
C GLU A 93 17.42 7.08 9.82
N THR A 94 16.23 6.89 9.22
CA THR A 94 15.76 7.75 8.12
C THR A 94 15.53 9.18 8.59
N ARG A 95 14.94 9.39 9.79
CA ARG A 95 14.78 10.73 10.38
C ARG A 95 16.11 11.43 10.59
N LYS A 96 17.11 10.75 11.15
CA LYS A 96 18.48 11.30 11.31
C LYS A 96 19.10 11.71 9.99
N ALA A 97 18.73 11.05 8.90
CA ALA A 97 19.18 11.35 7.55
C ALA A 97 18.33 12.39 6.82
N GLY A 98 17.24 12.91 7.42
CA GLY A 98 16.31 13.81 6.75
C GLY A 98 15.50 13.14 5.63
N ILE A 99 15.29 11.82 5.72
CA ILE A 99 14.60 11.00 4.73
C ILE A 99 13.19 10.68 5.22
N ASN A 100 12.18 11.00 4.42
CA ASN A 100 10.80 10.58 4.64
C ASN A 100 10.65 9.08 4.40
N PHE A 101 9.77 8.42 5.16
CA PHE A 101 9.58 6.97 5.05
C PHE A 101 8.12 6.62 4.75
N PHE A 102 7.91 5.82 3.71
CA PHE A 102 6.60 5.38 3.24
C PHE A 102 6.51 3.85 3.18
N LEU A 103 5.31 3.33 3.42
CA LEU A 103 4.98 1.94 3.19
C LEU A 103 4.13 1.83 1.92
N GLN A 104 4.52 0.97 0.98
CA GLN A 104 3.77 0.68 -0.23
C GLN A 104 3.12 -0.70 -0.14
N VAL A 105 1.79 -0.72 -0.30
CA VAL A 105 0.92 -1.86 0.01
C VAL A 105 -0.10 -2.14 -1.10
N LYS A 106 -0.67 -3.35 -1.04
CA LYS A 106 -1.78 -3.79 -1.90
C LYS A 106 -2.95 -4.18 -1.01
N GLU A 107 -3.65 -3.17 -0.48
CA GLU A 107 -4.85 -3.38 0.33
C GLU A 107 -6.08 -3.63 -0.56
N ILE A 108 -7.13 -4.30 -0.10
CA ILE A 108 -7.33 -4.86 1.25
C ILE A 108 -6.77 -6.29 1.32
N TYR A 109 -5.76 -6.50 2.16
CA TYR A 109 -5.06 -7.78 2.26
C TYR A 109 -5.33 -8.48 3.60
N PRO A 110 -6.33 -9.37 3.70
CA PRO A 110 -6.58 -10.13 4.92
C PRO A 110 -5.59 -11.29 5.10
N THR A 111 -5.36 -11.68 6.35
CA THR A 111 -4.71 -12.97 6.65
C THR A 111 -5.75 -14.09 6.64
N SER A 112 -5.30 -15.34 6.46
CA SER A 112 -6.20 -16.49 6.30
C SER A 112 -7.14 -16.70 7.49
N ASP A 113 -6.69 -16.34 8.70
CA ASP A 113 -7.47 -16.42 9.93
C ASP A 113 -8.74 -15.56 9.92
N ILE A 114 -8.79 -14.47 9.12
CA ILE A 114 -9.98 -13.62 8.98
C ILE A 114 -11.18 -14.43 8.50
N PHE A 115 -10.98 -15.35 7.55
CA PHE A 115 -12.07 -16.16 7.00
C PHE A 115 -12.62 -17.19 7.98
N GLU A 116 -11.82 -17.59 8.97
CA GLU A 116 -12.28 -18.46 10.05
C GLU A 116 -13.03 -17.70 11.14
N MET A 117 -12.63 -16.45 11.41
CA MET A 117 -13.23 -15.61 12.46
C MET A 117 -14.50 -14.91 11.99
N TYR A 118 -14.54 -14.52 10.71
CA TYR A 118 -15.63 -13.81 10.08
C TYR A 118 -16.13 -14.57 8.85
N PRO A 119 -16.66 -15.80 9.02
CA PRO A 119 -17.08 -16.65 7.90
C PRO A 119 -18.20 -16.03 7.05
N GLU A 120 -18.93 -15.04 7.57
CA GLU A 120 -19.99 -14.31 6.86
C GLU A 120 -19.52 -13.57 5.60
N VAL A 121 -18.22 -13.26 5.52
CA VAL A 121 -17.62 -12.64 4.34
C VAL A 121 -17.50 -13.62 3.17
N LEU A 122 -17.61 -14.93 3.44
CA LEU A 122 -17.65 -15.98 2.43
C LEU A 122 -19.09 -16.28 2.01
N LYS A 123 -19.25 -16.69 0.75
CA LYS A 123 -20.50 -17.23 0.23
C LYS A 123 -20.47 -18.76 0.25
N PRO A 124 -21.64 -19.44 0.17
CA PRO A 124 -21.70 -20.90 0.21
C PRO A 124 -20.86 -21.61 -0.88
N ASP A 125 -20.60 -20.92 -1.99
CA ASP A 125 -19.75 -21.39 -3.09
C ASP A 125 -18.24 -21.16 -2.85
N GLY A 126 -17.87 -20.65 -1.67
CA GLY A 126 -16.49 -20.30 -1.30
C GLY A 126 -16.01 -18.96 -1.85
N SER A 127 -16.83 -18.23 -2.62
CA SER A 127 -16.45 -16.91 -3.13
C SER A 127 -16.43 -15.86 -2.01
N ILE A 128 -15.50 -14.92 -2.08
CA ILE A 128 -15.39 -13.83 -1.11
C ILE A 128 -16.34 -12.69 -1.53
N CYS A 129 -17.17 -12.23 -0.60
CA CYS A 129 -18.03 -11.08 -0.78
C CYS A 129 -17.24 -9.77 -0.59
N VAL A 130 -16.62 -9.26 -1.65
CA VAL A 130 -15.78 -8.04 -1.59
C VAL A 130 -16.54 -6.76 -1.19
N THR A 131 -17.88 -6.79 -1.28
CA THR A 131 -18.74 -5.65 -0.90
C THR A 131 -19.31 -5.77 0.51
N ASP A 132 -18.86 -6.75 1.29
CA ASP A 132 -19.20 -6.85 2.71
C ASP A 132 -18.66 -5.61 3.47
N PRO A 133 -19.45 -4.95 4.33
CA PRO A 133 -18.99 -3.76 5.05
C PRO A 133 -17.81 -4.06 5.98
N PHE A 134 -17.62 -5.32 6.39
CA PHE A 134 -16.50 -5.76 7.21
C PHE A 134 -15.15 -5.32 6.64
N TRP A 135 -14.95 -5.35 5.31
CA TRP A 135 -13.65 -5.01 4.72
C TRP A 135 -13.22 -3.58 4.97
N PHE A 136 -14.16 -2.62 4.96
CA PHE A 136 -13.86 -1.22 5.25
C PHE A 136 -13.65 -0.98 6.75
N TYR A 137 -14.36 -1.73 7.60
CA TYR A 137 -14.07 -1.74 9.04
C TYR A 137 -12.66 -2.27 9.30
N TYR A 138 -12.35 -3.48 8.80
CA TYR A 138 -11.04 -4.11 8.88
C TYR A 138 -9.91 -3.19 8.42
N LEU A 139 -10.05 -2.58 7.23
CA LEU A 139 -9.06 -1.67 6.68
C LEU A 139 -8.85 -0.45 7.59
N ARG A 140 -9.93 0.16 8.08
CA ARG A 140 -9.84 1.33 8.98
C ARG A 140 -9.08 0.99 10.25
N GLU A 141 -9.47 -0.07 10.96
CA GLU A 141 -8.82 -0.48 12.22
C GLU A 141 -7.34 -0.83 11.98
N LYS A 142 -7.05 -1.48 10.85
CA LYS A 142 -5.68 -1.80 10.43
C LYS A 142 -4.81 -0.57 10.20
N ILE A 143 -5.32 0.47 9.55
CA ILE A 143 -4.59 1.73 9.36
C ILE A 143 -4.47 2.52 10.67
N GLN A 144 -5.50 2.54 11.51
CA GLN A 144 -5.45 3.21 12.81
C GLN A 144 -4.37 2.62 13.72
N GLU A 145 -4.35 1.30 13.91
CA GLU A 145 -3.31 0.66 14.73
C GLU A 145 -1.91 0.89 14.13
N LEU A 146 -1.77 0.86 12.80
CA LEU A 146 -0.49 1.12 12.15
C LEU A 146 0.06 2.50 12.52
N LEU A 147 -0.81 3.52 12.54
CA LEU A 147 -0.44 4.89 12.87
C LEU A 147 -0.14 5.10 14.36
N GLU A 148 -0.69 4.26 15.23
CA GLU A 148 -0.32 4.23 16.65
C GLU A 148 1.07 3.61 16.85
N VAL A 149 1.36 2.54 16.11
CA VAL A 149 2.60 1.78 16.22
C VAL A 149 3.77 2.48 15.54
N LEU A 150 3.53 3.10 14.38
CA LEU A 150 4.52 3.82 13.59
C LEU A 150 4.08 5.27 13.34
N PRO A 151 3.97 6.11 14.38
CA PRO A 151 3.43 7.47 14.27
C PRO A 151 4.29 8.40 13.41
N ASP A 152 5.54 8.01 13.13
CA ASP A 152 6.52 8.83 12.43
C ASP A 152 6.68 8.47 10.94
N ILE A 153 5.88 7.56 10.39
CA ILE A 153 5.82 7.38 8.93
C ILE A 153 5.38 8.70 8.29
N ALA A 154 5.83 8.96 7.06
CA ALA A 154 5.38 10.10 6.28
C ALA A 154 4.02 9.80 5.61
N GLY A 155 3.77 8.54 5.28
CA GLY A 155 2.53 8.15 4.64
C GLY A 155 2.49 6.71 4.14
N ILE A 156 1.45 6.42 3.37
CA ILE A 156 1.20 5.11 2.77
C ILE A 156 0.97 5.28 1.27
N ILE A 157 1.49 4.35 0.50
CA ILE A 157 1.28 4.23 -0.95
C ILE A 157 0.41 3.00 -1.19
N VAL A 158 -0.72 3.14 -1.88
CA VAL A 158 -1.64 2.03 -2.15
C VAL A 158 -1.93 1.89 -3.64
N SER A 159 -2.05 0.65 -4.11
CA SER A 159 -2.42 0.32 -5.50
C SER A 159 -3.82 -0.33 -5.54
N PRO A 160 -4.92 0.43 -5.56
CA PRO A 160 -6.28 -0.11 -5.45
C PRO A 160 -6.79 -0.76 -6.76
N GLY A 161 -6.13 -0.51 -7.89
CA GLY A 161 -6.49 -1.04 -9.20
C GLY A 161 -5.94 -2.44 -9.52
N THR A 162 -5.13 -3.03 -8.62
CA THR A 162 -4.44 -4.31 -8.86
C THR A 162 -5.33 -5.54 -8.62
N ASP A 163 -5.02 -6.65 -9.30
CA ASP A 163 -5.56 -7.99 -9.02
C ASP A 163 -4.74 -8.79 -8.00
N GLU A 164 -3.65 -8.21 -7.49
CA GLU A 164 -2.77 -8.84 -6.51
C GLU A 164 -3.25 -8.70 -5.06
N THR A 165 -4.43 -8.11 -4.86
CA THR A 165 -5.13 -8.09 -3.58
C THR A 165 -6.29 -9.09 -3.61
N PRO A 166 -6.49 -9.90 -2.55
CA PRO A 166 -7.62 -10.84 -2.48
C PRO A 166 -8.98 -10.15 -2.53
N ILE A 167 -9.06 -8.88 -2.11
CA ILE A 167 -10.30 -8.13 -1.99
C ILE A 167 -10.26 -6.94 -2.94
N SER A 168 -10.82 -7.13 -4.13
CA SER A 168 -10.97 -6.08 -5.16
C SER A 168 -12.31 -6.22 -5.88
N ILE A 169 -13.01 -5.09 -6.06
CA ILE A 169 -14.26 -5.05 -6.84
C ILE A 169 -14.01 -5.31 -8.33
N LEU A 170 -12.82 -4.98 -8.84
CA LEU A 170 -12.46 -5.07 -10.26
C LEU A 170 -12.25 -6.52 -10.71
N HIS A 171 -11.86 -7.40 -9.76
CA HIS A 171 -11.61 -8.82 -10.01
C HIS A 171 -12.52 -9.72 -9.16
N ASN A 172 -13.70 -9.21 -8.82
CA ASN A 172 -14.67 -9.87 -7.96
C ASN A 172 -15.29 -11.11 -8.62
N LYS A 173 -15.25 -12.24 -7.91
CA LYS A 173 -15.90 -13.50 -8.34
C LYS A 173 -17.29 -13.71 -7.71
N CYS A 174 -17.63 -12.98 -6.65
CA CYS A 174 -18.90 -13.13 -5.96
C CYS A 174 -20.03 -12.42 -6.72
N THR A 175 -21.10 -13.16 -6.99
CA THR A 175 -22.29 -12.67 -7.72
C THR A 175 -23.49 -12.40 -6.82
N CYS A 176 -23.30 -12.20 -5.50
CA CYS A 176 -24.42 -11.91 -4.61
C CYS A 176 -25.12 -10.58 -4.97
N ARG A 177 -26.36 -10.38 -4.48
CA ARG A 177 -27.15 -9.16 -4.74
C ARG A 177 -26.36 -7.88 -4.41
N ARG A 178 -25.62 -7.85 -3.31
CA ARG A 178 -24.80 -6.68 -2.91
C ARG A 178 -23.72 -6.38 -3.94
N CYS A 179 -22.98 -7.41 -4.37
CA CYS A 179 -21.93 -7.28 -5.38
C CYS A 179 -22.47 -6.80 -6.72
N ARG A 180 -23.64 -7.29 -7.16
CA ARG A 180 -24.26 -6.83 -8.41
C ARG A 180 -24.75 -5.38 -8.38
N LEU A 181 -25.14 -4.90 -7.19
CA LEU A 181 -25.67 -3.55 -7.01
C LEU A 181 -24.60 -2.50 -6.69
N THR A 182 -23.37 -2.92 -6.37
CA THR A 182 -22.30 -2.01 -6.00
C THR A 182 -21.55 -1.56 -7.26
N ALA A 183 -21.57 -0.26 -7.52
CA ALA A 183 -20.76 0.33 -8.59
C ALA A 183 -19.26 0.25 -8.22
N PRO A 184 -18.38 -0.22 -9.12
CA PRO A 184 -16.94 -0.27 -8.88
C PRO A 184 -16.32 1.09 -8.49
N GLN A 185 -16.79 2.18 -9.10
CA GLN A 185 -16.36 3.55 -8.78
C GLN A 185 -16.59 3.90 -7.30
N GLU A 186 -17.80 3.65 -6.81
CA GLU A 186 -18.18 3.92 -5.42
C GLU A 186 -17.38 3.06 -4.43
N TRP A 187 -17.12 1.81 -4.78
CA TRP A 187 -16.32 0.92 -3.95
C TRP A 187 -14.85 1.39 -3.86
N LEU A 188 -14.24 1.76 -4.99
CA LEU A 188 -12.87 2.30 -5.03
C LEU A 188 -12.76 3.61 -4.25
N LYS A 189 -13.71 4.53 -4.45
CA LYS A 189 -13.78 5.79 -3.71
C LYS A 189 -13.85 5.53 -2.20
N LYS A 190 -14.74 4.65 -1.77
CA LYS A 190 -14.87 4.27 -0.36
C LYS A 190 -13.61 3.63 0.20
N MET A 191 -12.91 2.80 -0.56
CA MET A 191 -11.63 2.21 -0.16
C MET A 191 -10.58 3.29 0.08
N ILE A 192 -10.41 4.20 -0.89
CA ILE A 192 -9.45 5.32 -0.80
C ILE A 192 -9.81 6.21 0.39
N GLU A 193 -11.07 6.59 0.56
CA GLU A 193 -11.55 7.41 1.69
C GLU A 193 -11.30 6.72 3.04
N THR A 194 -11.46 5.40 3.12
CA THR A 194 -11.25 4.61 4.34
C THR A 194 -9.79 4.68 4.81
N MET A 195 -8.84 4.69 3.87
CA MET A 195 -7.41 4.87 4.19
C MET A 195 -7.05 6.34 4.42
N TYR A 196 -7.62 7.23 3.60
CA TYR A 196 -7.31 8.66 3.61
C TYR A 196 -7.65 9.32 4.95
N LYS A 197 -8.86 9.10 5.48
CA LYS A 197 -9.33 9.76 6.71
C LYS A 197 -8.36 9.64 7.90
N PRO A 198 -7.98 8.42 8.35
CA PRO A 198 -7.07 8.29 9.50
C PRO A 198 -5.67 8.84 9.21
N LEU A 199 -5.20 8.81 7.95
CA LEU A 199 -3.92 9.41 7.56
C LEU A 199 -3.98 10.94 7.65
N ALA A 200 -5.02 11.54 7.07
CA ALA A 200 -5.23 12.99 7.05
C ALA A 200 -5.38 13.57 8.47
N GLU A 201 -6.14 12.89 9.35
CA GLU A 201 -6.29 13.26 10.76
C GLU A 201 -4.95 13.32 11.51
N LYS A 202 -3.95 12.54 11.08
CA LYS A 202 -2.59 12.50 11.64
C LYS A 202 -1.57 13.29 10.81
N GLY A 203 -2.02 14.06 9.81
CA GLY A 203 -1.16 14.84 8.92
C GLY A 203 -0.23 13.97 8.06
N LYS A 204 -0.65 12.75 7.72
CA LYS A 204 0.09 11.80 6.89
C LYS A 204 -0.41 11.80 5.46
N THR A 205 0.49 11.51 4.53
CA THR A 205 0.16 11.51 3.11
C THR A 205 -0.37 10.16 2.66
N LEU A 206 -1.50 10.16 1.94
CA LEU A 206 -1.91 9.02 1.13
C LEU A 206 -1.45 9.25 -0.32
N VAL A 207 -0.75 8.25 -0.86
CA VAL A 207 -0.37 8.20 -2.27
C VAL A 207 -1.14 7.06 -2.92
N VAL A 208 -1.81 7.32 -4.03
CA VAL A 208 -2.54 6.30 -4.78
C VAL A 208 -1.85 6.06 -6.12
N ARG A 209 -1.44 4.81 -6.35
CA ARG A 209 -0.78 4.37 -7.59
C ARG A 209 -1.80 4.00 -8.66
N ASP A 210 -1.50 4.36 -9.89
CA ASP A 210 -2.28 4.05 -11.10
C ASP A 210 -2.16 2.61 -11.60
N PHE A 211 -1.68 1.69 -10.75
CA PHE A 211 -1.44 0.32 -11.13
C PHE A 211 -2.74 -0.46 -11.27
N ALA A 212 -3.15 -0.68 -12.51
CA ALA A 212 -4.32 -1.47 -12.90
C ALA A 212 -4.00 -2.39 -14.10
N LYS A 213 -4.71 -3.51 -14.19
CA LYS A 213 -4.43 -4.55 -15.19
C LYS A 213 -4.95 -4.21 -16.59
N THR A 214 -6.15 -3.63 -16.66
CA THR A 214 -6.84 -3.32 -17.93
C THR A 214 -6.94 -1.81 -18.16
N PRO A 215 -7.00 -1.34 -19.42
CA PRO A 215 -7.23 0.07 -19.73
C PRO A 215 -8.54 0.62 -19.14
N GLU A 216 -9.58 -0.21 -19.05
CA GLU A 216 -10.88 0.14 -18.47
C GLU A 216 -10.78 0.37 -16.96
N ASP A 217 -10.11 -0.54 -16.26
CA ASP A 217 -9.85 -0.43 -14.81
C ASP A 217 -8.96 0.78 -14.50
N HIS A 218 -7.94 1.00 -15.33
CA HIS A 218 -7.06 2.16 -15.21
C HIS A 218 -7.87 3.46 -15.38
N ARG A 219 -8.70 3.57 -16.44
CA ARG A 219 -9.54 4.75 -16.67
C ARG A 219 -10.52 4.99 -15.53
N LEU A 220 -11.14 3.93 -15.01
CA LEU A 220 -12.03 3.99 -13.86
C LEU A 220 -11.31 4.55 -12.63
N LEU A 221 -10.12 4.03 -12.30
CA LEU A 221 -9.32 4.52 -11.19
C LEU A 221 -8.92 5.99 -11.35
N MET A 222 -8.50 6.39 -12.56
CA MET A 222 -8.16 7.80 -12.84
C MET A 222 -9.36 8.72 -12.67
N ASN A 223 -10.56 8.29 -13.04
CA ASN A 223 -11.79 9.05 -12.79
C ASN A 223 -12.09 9.19 -11.29
N VAL A 224 -11.94 8.11 -10.51
CA VAL A 224 -12.09 8.16 -9.05
C VAL A 224 -11.12 9.16 -8.44
N LEU A 225 -9.85 9.14 -8.84
CA LEU A 225 -8.82 10.03 -8.29
C LEU A 225 -9.07 11.52 -8.57
N ARG A 226 -9.79 11.86 -9.64
CA ARG A 226 -10.19 13.25 -9.91
C ARG A 226 -11.24 13.78 -8.93
N GLU A 227 -11.99 12.89 -8.28
CA GLU A 227 -12.99 13.26 -7.27
C GLU A 227 -12.43 13.19 -5.84
N CYS A 228 -11.21 12.68 -5.68
CA CYS A 228 -10.58 12.53 -4.37
C CYS A 228 -10.07 13.88 -3.82
N PRO A 229 -9.87 13.98 -2.49
CA PRO A 229 -9.22 15.14 -1.86
C PRO A 229 -7.92 15.56 -2.56
N ARG A 230 -7.72 16.88 -2.67
CA ARG A 230 -6.61 17.50 -3.45
C ARG A 230 -5.21 17.25 -2.87
N ASP A 231 -5.15 16.88 -1.60
CA ASP A 231 -3.92 16.55 -0.87
C ASP A 231 -3.49 15.08 -1.05
N ILE A 232 -4.31 14.23 -1.68
CA ILE A 232 -3.88 12.91 -2.13
C ILE A 232 -2.89 13.06 -3.28
N VAL A 233 -1.78 12.33 -3.17
CA VAL A 233 -0.76 12.27 -4.23
C VAL A 233 -1.14 11.18 -5.22
N VAL A 234 -1.11 11.49 -6.51
CA VAL A 234 -1.28 10.51 -7.59
C VAL A 234 0.09 10.03 -8.04
N ALA A 235 0.39 8.75 -7.82
CA ALA A 235 1.62 8.13 -8.29
C ALA A 235 1.35 7.42 -9.62
N LEU A 236 2.10 7.81 -10.66
CA LEU A 236 1.95 7.34 -12.02
C LEU A 236 3.22 6.60 -12.42
N LYS A 237 3.09 5.40 -12.98
CA LYS A 237 4.22 4.81 -13.73
C LYS A 237 4.57 5.72 -14.91
N PHE A 238 5.85 5.80 -15.29
CA PHE A 238 6.25 6.59 -16.46
C PHE A 238 5.61 6.08 -17.77
N VAL A 239 5.23 4.80 -17.80
CA VAL A 239 4.46 4.13 -18.86
C VAL A 239 3.07 3.73 -18.34
N PRO A 240 2.05 3.56 -19.20
CA PRO A 240 0.68 3.26 -18.78
C PRO A 240 0.45 1.84 -18.23
N GLN A 241 1.43 0.93 -18.34
CA GLN A 241 1.34 -0.45 -17.85
C GLN A 241 2.66 -0.89 -17.18
N ASP A 242 3.03 -2.17 -17.25
CA ASP A 242 4.31 -2.66 -16.75
C ASP A 242 5.47 -2.10 -17.58
N TYR A 243 6.64 -1.96 -16.96
CA TYR A 243 7.80 -1.15 -17.41
C TYR A 243 8.51 -1.60 -18.71
N PHE A 244 7.75 -2.04 -19.71
CA PHE A 244 8.21 -2.27 -21.06
C PHE A 244 8.53 -0.94 -21.74
N HIS A 245 9.77 -0.80 -22.23
CA HIS A 245 10.27 0.41 -22.90
C HIS A 245 9.55 0.71 -24.21
N THR A 246 8.85 -0.27 -24.79
CA THR A 246 8.07 -0.07 -26.02
C THR A 246 6.73 0.62 -25.76
N PHE A 247 6.31 0.77 -24.51
CA PHE A 247 5.11 1.52 -24.19
C PHE A 247 5.37 3.03 -24.31
N PRO A 248 4.35 3.79 -24.74
CA PRO A 248 4.45 5.24 -24.77
C PRO A 248 4.49 5.81 -23.34
N ASP A 249 4.80 7.10 -23.23
CA ASP A 249 4.63 7.83 -21.99
C ASP A 249 3.19 7.71 -21.47
N ASN A 250 3.06 7.64 -20.15
CA ASN A 250 1.76 7.56 -19.50
C ASN A 250 0.94 8.85 -19.76
N PRO A 251 -0.22 8.77 -20.44
CA PRO A 251 -0.98 9.94 -20.85
C PRO A 251 -1.62 10.71 -19.69
N TYR A 252 -1.64 10.12 -18.48
CA TYR A 252 -2.17 10.78 -17.29
C TYR A 252 -1.15 11.67 -16.59
N ILE A 253 0.13 11.61 -16.95
CA ILE A 253 1.16 12.51 -16.41
C ILE A 253 0.80 13.95 -16.77
N GLY A 254 0.74 14.81 -15.74
CA GLY A 254 0.32 16.20 -15.87
C GLY A 254 -1.20 16.42 -15.92
N SER A 255 -2.02 15.36 -15.94
CA SER A 255 -3.48 15.49 -16.07
C SER A 255 -4.20 15.84 -14.77
N PHE A 256 -3.60 15.56 -13.61
CA PHE A 256 -4.13 15.90 -12.28
C PHE A 256 -3.57 17.25 -11.79
N ARG A 257 -4.07 18.36 -12.33
CA ARG A 257 -3.51 19.70 -12.04
C ARG A 257 -3.66 20.16 -10.60
N GLU A 258 -4.65 19.63 -9.88
CA GLU A 258 -4.97 20.03 -8.51
C GLU A 258 -4.35 19.11 -7.46
N ASN A 259 -3.83 17.94 -7.85
CA ASN A 259 -3.20 16.97 -6.97
C ASN A 259 -1.68 16.95 -7.21
N PRO A 260 -0.87 16.74 -6.16
CA PRO A 260 0.53 16.40 -6.36
C PRO A 260 0.67 15.10 -7.16
N GLN A 261 1.65 15.04 -8.05
CA GLN A 261 1.93 13.86 -8.86
C GLN A 261 3.35 13.36 -8.64
N TRP A 262 3.50 12.06 -8.47
CA TRP A 262 4.80 11.38 -8.46
C TRP A 262 4.90 10.51 -9.71
N VAL A 263 6.07 10.51 -10.34
CA VAL A 263 6.35 9.64 -11.50
C VAL A 263 7.32 8.56 -11.07
N GLU A 264 6.96 7.31 -11.33
CA GLU A 264 7.72 6.13 -10.96
C GLU A 264 8.47 5.55 -12.16
N PHE A 265 9.74 5.22 -11.94
CA PHE A 265 10.63 4.63 -12.93
C PHE A 265 11.19 3.30 -12.42
N ASP A 266 11.25 2.29 -13.30
CA ASP A 266 11.99 1.05 -13.02
C ASP A 266 13.47 1.25 -13.37
N VAL A 267 14.31 1.18 -12.33
CA VAL A 267 15.77 1.33 -12.46
C VAL A 267 16.49 -0.02 -12.42
N TRP A 268 15.77 -1.12 -12.20
CA TRP A 268 16.35 -2.46 -12.11
C TRP A 268 16.29 -3.21 -13.45
N GLY A 269 15.42 -2.78 -14.36
CA GLY A 269 15.20 -3.45 -15.64
C GLY A 269 14.50 -4.79 -15.44
N GLN A 270 13.37 -4.78 -14.71
CA GLN A 270 12.57 -5.97 -14.40
C GLN A 270 12.29 -6.84 -15.63
N PHE A 271 12.00 -6.18 -16.76
CA PHE A 271 11.68 -6.83 -18.03
C PHE A 271 12.86 -6.86 -19.02
N TYR A 272 14.05 -6.43 -18.60
CA TYR A 272 15.22 -6.24 -19.45
C TYR A 272 16.52 -6.76 -18.80
N GLY A 273 16.44 -7.97 -18.24
CA GLY A 273 17.62 -8.71 -17.79
C GLY A 273 18.09 -8.42 -16.37
N LEU A 274 17.33 -7.69 -15.55
CA LEU A 274 17.59 -7.55 -14.10
C LEU A 274 19.02 -7.02 -13.79
N GLY A 275 19.50 -6.11 -14.64
CA GLY A 275 20.85 -5.56 -14.53
C GLY A 275 21.97 -6.42 -15.14
N LEU A 276 21.67 -7.58 -15.77
CA LEU A 276 22.66 -8.32 -16.56
C LEU A 276 22.94 -7.66 -17.91
N PHE A 277 21.92 -7.07 -18.54
CA PHE A 277 22.08 -6.36 -19.80
C PHE A 277 22.14 -4.86 -19.55
N PRO A 278 23.12 -4.14 -20.14
CA PRO A 278 23.07 -2.68 -20.14
C PRO A 278 21.82 -2.25 -20.92
N CYS A 279 20.99 -1.45 -20.28
CA CYS A 279 19.78 -0.88 -20.86
C CYS A 279 19.94 0.65 -20.81
N SER A 280 19.78 1.31 -21.96
CA SER A 280 19.96 2.75 -22.17
C SER A 280 18.72 3.38 -22.77
#